data_AF-A0AAN9UY68-F1
#
_entry.id   AF-A0AAN9UY68-F1
#
_cell.length_a   1.000
_cell.length_b   1.000
_cell.length_c   1.000
_cell.angle_alpha   90.00
_cell.angle_beta   90.00
_cell.angle_gamma   90.00
#
_symmetry.space_group_name_H-M   'P 1'
#
loop_
_entity.id
_entity.type
_entity.pdbx_description
1 polymer ?
#
loop_
_entity_poly.entity_id
_entity_poly.type
_entity_poly.pdbx_seq_one_letter_code
_entity_poly.pdbx_strand_id
1 'polypeptide(L)'
;MKTTTKRKAVVFDCEMAGVAAANNSNSIGKPEEAISLCAIDLLTGETLIHSLIEPQQYRHITDWRTRITGITAAGMRDAAARGEALAGLGAAQAALMEHVDANTVLVGQSLQFDLAALGLGIMPDRISRVVDSAVLAAEAVFGSGEGGTNAGGQESSSSRNENKCTGFPRRWGLKALCREFLGLVIRRPVAGGSGGKTSHDSLEDALATRELVLWCLRNPVELEAWGSWTRAAFDRDMKKEKKEKKQRAKSLRKKQARERRGGRGAGAPGRTRRRSSSPEVERWEDVVDWDVWPKSPPDSD
;
A
#
# COMPACT_ATOMS: atom_id res chain seq x y z
N MET A 1 37.05 19.67 -9.36
CA MET A 1 35.86 18.87 -8.97
C MET A 1 34.90 18.90 -10.14
N LYS A 2 34.59 17.76 -10.77
CA LYS A 2 33.51 17.73 -11.78
C LYS A 2 32.20 17.92 -11.03
N THR A 3 31.55 19.06 -11.21
CA THR A 3 30.16 19.25 -10.80
C THR A 3 29.31 18.30 -11.64
N THR A 4 28.95 17.15 -11.07
CA THR A 4 27.99 16.25 -11.71
C THR A 4 26.64 16.94 -11.68
N THR A 5 26.10 17.24 -12.86
CA THR A 5 24.76 17.82 -12.98
C THR A 5 23.76 16.80 -12.45
N LYS A 6 22.94 17.23 -11.48
CA LYS A 6 21.87 16.42 -10.91
C LYS A 6 20.86 16.06 -11.99
N ARG A 7 20.24 14.89 -11.86
CA ARG A 7 19.29 14.38 -12.85
C ARG A 7 17.98 15.17 -12.75
N LYS A 8 17.32 15.36 -13.90
CA LYS A 8 16.05 16.09 -13.95
C LYS A 8 14.89 15.26 -13.41
N ALA A 9 14.91 13.95 -13.65
CA ALA A 9 13.94 13.01 -13.12
C ALA A 9 14.59 11.66 -12.87
N VAL A 10 14.33 11.09 -11.70
CA VAL A 10 14.87 9.80 -11.26
C VAL A 10 13.71 8.90 -10.86
N VAL A 11 13.69 7.71 -11.44
CA VAL A 11 12.79 6.64 -11.00
C VAL A 11 13.55 5.78 -10.00
N PHE A 12 12.93 5.42 -8.89
CA PHE A 12 13.54 4.47 -7.97
C PHE A 12 12.52 3.54 -7.33
N ASP A 13 13.02 2.38 -6.92
CA ASP A 13 12.29 1.30 -6.30
C ASP A 13 13.19 0.64 -5.24
N CYS A 14 12.58 0.26 -4.12
CA CYS A 14 13.28 -0.41 -3.02
C CYS A 14 12.71 -1.82 -2.81
N GLU A 15 13.59 -2.74 -2.43
CA GLU A 15 13.16 -3.95 -1.72
C GLU A 15 13.24 -3.70 -0.21
N MET A 16 12.22 -4.12 0.54
CA MET A 16 12.14 -3.89 1.99
C MET A 16 12.06 -5.18 2.80
N ALA A 17 12.73 -5.19 3.94
CA ALA A 17 12.58 -6.22 4.97
C ALA A 17 11.74 -5.72 6.15
N GLY A 18 11.02 -6.63 6.79
CA GLY A 18 10.35 -6.36 8.06
C GLY A 18 11.34 -6.23 9.20
N VAL A 19 11.18 -5.22 10.05
CA VAL A 19 12.00 -5.00 11.24
C VAL A 19 11.18 -5.17 12.51
N ALA A 20 11.85 -5.46 13.62
CA ALA A 20 11.21 -5.46 14.93
C ALA A 20 10.64 -4.07 15.23
N ALA A 21 9.43 -4.03 15.80
CA ALA A 21 8.88 -2.76 16.27
C ALA A 21 9.72 -2.19 17.41
N ALA A 22 10.00 -0.90 17.35
CA ALA A 22 10.54 -0.21 18.51
C ALA A 22 9.48 -0.24 19.61
N ASN A 23 9.90 -0.62 20.82
CA ASN A 23 9.08 -0.56 22.03
C ASN A 23 8.57 0.90 22.14
N ASN A 24 7.28 1.17 21.83
CA ASN A 24 6.59 2.48 21.77
C ASN A 24 6.37 3.15 20.40
N SER A 25 6.50 2.49 19.25
CA SER A 25 6.06 3.12 17.99
C SER A 25 4.56 2.94 17.77
N ASN A 26 3.78 4.02 17.92
CA ASN A 26 2.36 4.12 17.52
C ASN A 26 2.20 4.20 15.97
N SER A 27 3.15 3.62 15.23
CA SER A 27 3.20 3.66 13.78
C SER A 27 2.07 2.83 13.20
N ILE A 28 1.28 3.45 12.33
CA ILE A 28 0.24 2.75 11.56
C ILE A 28 0.95 1.92 10.49
N GLY A 29 1.32 0.69 10.82
CA GLY A 29 1.98 -0.26 9.92
C GLY A 29 3.07 -1.07 10.62
N LYS A 30 3.38 -2.27 10.10
CA LYS A 30 4.59 -3.00 10.54
C LYS A 30 5.81 -2.19 10.09
N PRO A 31 6.82 -1.99 10.94
CA PRO A 31 7.98 -1.23 10.54
C PRO A 31 8.81 -2.05 9.55
N GLU A 32 9.36 -1.36 8.55
CA GLU A 32 10.11 -1.93 7.44
C GLU A 32 11.34 -1.06 7.16
N GLU A 33 12.36 -1.67 6.57
CA GLU A 33 13.60 -0.99 6.20
C GLU A 33 14.04 -1.41 4.79
N ALA A 34 14.54 -0.46 4.00
CA ALA A 34 15.05 -0.75 2.67
C ALA A 34 16.34 -1.59 2.76
N ILE A 35 16.37 -2.70 2.02
CA ILE A 35 17.50 -3.64 1.91
C ILE A 35 18.08 -3.68 0.49
N SER A 36 17.45 -3.03 -0.46
CA SER A 36 17.99 -2.75 -1.79
C SER A 36 17.43 -1.42 -2.28
N LEU A 37 18.23 -0.72 -3.08
CA LEU A 37 17.84 0.48 -3.81
C LEU A 37 18.23 0.33 -5.27
N CYS A 38 17.26 0.47 -6.16
CA CYS A 38 17.48 0.71 -7.57
C CYS A 38 17.04 2.12 -7.93
N ALA A 39 17.89 2.88 -8.62
CA ALA A 39 17.55 4.19 -9.16
C ALA A 39 18.02 4.28 -10.61
N ILE A 40 17.16 4.80 -11.49
CA ILE A 40 17.44 4.99 -12.91
C ILE A 40 17.08 6.41 -13.35
N ASP A 41 17.78 6.93 -14.36
CA ASP A 41 17.40 8.17 -15.02
C ASP A 41 16.14 7.96 -15.86
N LEU A 42 15.08 8.74 -15.59
CA LEU A 42 13.80 8.60 -16.30
C LEU A 42 13.97 8.82 -17.80
N LEU A 43 14.82 9.75 -18.23
CA LEU A 43 14.88 10.16 -19.63
C LEU A 43 15.74 9.21 -20.44
N THR A 44 16.93 8.87 -19.93
CA THR A 44 17.90 8.02 -20.65
C THR A 44 17.71 6.53 -20.40
N GLY A 45 17.09 6.15 -19.27
CA GLY A 45 17.03 4.76 -18.82
C GLY A 45 18.35 4.25 -18.22
N GLU A 46 19.32 5.14 -18.01
CA GLU A 46 20.61 4.79 -17.39
C GLU A 46 20.41 4.35 -15.94
N THR A 47 20.99 3.21 -15.57
CA THR A 47 21.03 2.77 -14.17
C THR A 47 22.03 3.61 -13.38
N LEU A 48 21.53 4.35 -12.39
CA LEU A 48 22.32 5.24 -11.54
C LEU A 48 22.78 4.50 -10.27
N ILE A 49 21.87 3.75 -9.65
CA ILE A 49 22.11 2.95 -8.46
C ILE A 49 21.45 1.59 -8.67
N HIS A 50 22.15 0.52 -8.33
CA HIS A 50 21.58 -0.81 -8.20
C HIS A 50 22.41 -1.54 -7.15
N SER A 51 22.01 -1.43 -5.89
CA SER A 51 22.83 -1.86 -4.78
C SER A 51 22.00 -2.42 -3.63
N LEU A 52 22.62 -3.34 -2.89
CA LEU A 52 22.09 -3.80 -1.61
C LEU A 52 22.37 -2.76 -0.54
N ILE A 53 21.51 -2.71 0.48
CA ILE A 53 21.67 -1.88 1.66
C ILE A 53 21.80 -2.81 2.86
N GLU A 54 22.98 -2.81 3.48
CA GLU A 54 23.25 -3.60 4.69
C GLU A 54 22.52 -2.97 5.88
N PRO A 55 21.58 -3.68 6.53
CA PRO A 55 20.93 -3.18 7.74
C PRO A 55 21.96 -2.97 8.87
N GLN A 56 21.86 -1.86 9.59
CA GLN A 56 22.78 -1.59 10.69
C GLN A 56 22.51 -2.55 11.87
N GLN A 57 23.54 -2.87 12.67
CA GLN A 57 23.46 -3.88 13.74
C GLN A 57 22.32 -3.67 14.75
N TYR A 58 21.91 -2.43 15.01
CA TYR A 58 20.80 -2.10 15.93
C TYR A 58 19.41 -2.26 15.29
N ARG A 59 19.33 -2.56 13.99
CA ARG A 59 18.08 -2.84 13.28
C ARG A 59 17.90 -4.35 13.16
N HIS A 60 17.01 -4.87 14.01
CA HIS A 60 16.71 -6.29 14.02
C HIS A 60 15.73 -6.65 12.89
N ILE A 61 16.25 -7.15 11.77
CA ILE A 61 15.42 -7.72 10.68
C ILE A 61 14.69 -8.96 11.20
N THR A 62 13.36 -8.95 11.13
CA THR A 62 12.49 -10.06 11.54
C THR A 62 11.99 -10.88 10.36
N ASP A 63 11.89 -10.28 9.18
CA ASP A 63 11.43 -10.96 7.97
C ASP A 63 12.12 -10.37 6.73
N TRP A 64 13.02 -11.15 6.12
CA TRP A 64 13.71 -10.77 4.88
C TRP A 64 12.81 -10.77 3.65
N ARG A 65 11.61 -11.36 3.76
CA ARG A 65 10.66 -11.50 2.66
C ARG A 65 11.29 -12.12 1.42
N THR A 66 12.22 -13.05 1.59
CA THR A 66 13.04 -13.63 0.50
C THR A 66 12.22 -14.15 -0.68
N ARG A 67 10.98 -14.62 -0.45
CA ARG A 67 10.08 -15.04 -1.55
C ARG A 67 9.62 -13.90 -2.47
N ILE A 68 9.71 -12.67 -1.97
CA ILE A 68 9.38 -11.42 -2.66
C ILE A 68 10.69 -10.74 -3.06
N THR A 69 11.61 -10.49 -2.13
CA THR A 69 12.81 -9.68 -2.39
C THR A 69 13.92 -10.43 -3.12
N GLY A 70 13.91 -11.77 -3.08
CA GLY A 70 15.04 -12.60 -3.53
C GLY A 70 16.28 -12.54 -2.62
N ILE A 71 16.29 -11.64 -1.63
CA ILE A 71 17.44 -11.39 -0.77
C ILE A 71 17.35 -12.28 0.47
N THR A 72 18.47 -12.93 0.80
CA THR A 72 18.59 -13.75 2.02
C THR A 72 19.54 -13.08 3.02
N ALA A 73 19.39 -13.41 4.30
CA ALA A 73 20.31 -12.94 5.33
C ALA A 73 21.78 -13.34 5.04
N ALA A 74 22.00 -14.54 4.52
CA ALA A 74 23.32 -15.01 4.14
C ALA A 74 23.87 -14.23 2.95
N GLY A 75 23.06 -14.07 1.89
CA GLY A 75 23.45 -13.30 0.70
C GLY A 75 23.78 -11.84 1.01
N MET A 76 23.03 -11.20 1.92
CA MET A 76 23.35 -9.85 2.39
C MET A 76 24.69 -9.80 3.13
N ARG A 77 24.93 -10.73 4.08
CA ARG A 77 26.21 -10.79 4.80
C ARG A 77 27.39 -11.00 3.86
N ASP A 78 27.24 -11.87 2.87
CA ASP A 78 28.29 -12.15 1.91
C ASP A 78 28.58 -10.93 1.03
N ALA A 79 27.56 -10.20 0.59
CA ALA A 79 27.72 -8.96 -0.17
C ALA A 79 28.38 -7.85 0.67
N ALA A 80 27.96 -7.70 1.92
CA ALA A 80 28.58 -6.77 2.87
C ALA A 80 30.06 -7.11 3.11
N ALA A 81 30.39 -8.38 3.32
CA ALA A 81 31.77 -8.83 3.50
C ALA A 81 32.67 -8.57 2.27
N ARG A 82 32.08 -8.54 1.07
CA ARG A 82 32.77 -8.17 -0.19
C ARG A 82 32.83 -6.66 -0.45
N GLY A 83 32.18 -5.84 0.37
CA GLY A 83 32.07 -4.39 0.14
C GLY A 83 31.14 -4.01 -1.02
N GLU A 84 30.21 -4.90 -1.39
CA GLU A 84 29.25 -4.71 -2.50
C GLU A 84 27.90 -4.13 -2.01
N ALA A 85 27.72 -3.98 -0.70
CA ALA A 85 26.52 -3.40 -0.09
C ALA A 85 26.80 -2.02 0.51
N LEU A 86 25.82 -1.12 0.43
CA LEU A 86 25.85 0.18 1.08
C LEU A 86 25.67 0.02 2.58
N ALA A 87 26.49 0.69 3.38
CA ALA A 87 26.49 0.57 4.85
C ALA A 87 25.31 1.31 5.51
N GLY A 88 24.12 0.73 5.44
CA GLY A 88 22.88 1.25 6.03
C GLY A 88 22.22 2.37 5.23
N LEU A 89 21.07 2.82 5.75
CA LEU A 89 20.23 3.85 5.09
C LEU A 89 20.99 5.17 4.85
N GLY A 90 21.88 5.57 5.75
CA GLY A 90 22.66 6.81 5.57
C GLY A 90 23.53 6.78 4.32
N ALA A 91 24.18 5.64 4.03
CA ALA A 91 24.97 5.45 2.81
C ALA A 91 24.06 5.39 1.57
N ALA A 92 22.91 4.72 1.66
CA ALA A 92 21.93 4.68 0.58
C ALA A 92 21.36 6.07 0.24
N GLN A 93 21.02 6.86 1.25
CA GLN A 93 20.59 8.24 1.10
C GLN A 93 21.71 9.08 0.47
N ALA A 94 22.95 8.97 0.95
CA ALA A 94 24.07 9.70 0.37
C ALA A 94 24.26 9.37 -1.12
N ALA A 95 24.25 8.09 -1.48
CA ALA A 95 24.32 7.64 -2.87
C ALA A 95 23.18 8.21 -3.72
N LEU A 96 21.94 8.16 -3.24
CA LEU A 96 20.80 8.77 -3.95
C LEU A 96 21.00 10.29 -4.14
N MET A 97 21.47 10.98 -3.11
CA MET A 97 21.74 12.42 -3.12
C MET A 97 22.92 12.81 -4.04
N GLU A 98 23.73 11.87 -4.51
CA GLU A 98 24.70 12.14 -5.60
C GLU A 98 23.99 12.44 -6.92
N HIS A 99 22.79 11.91 -7.13
CA HIS A 99 22.02 12.05 -8.37
C HIS A 99 20.84 13.00 -8.27
N VAL A 100 20.26 13.18 -7.08
CA VAL A 100 19.05 13.98 -6.87
C VAL A 100 19.31 15.29 -6.12
N ASP A 101 18.50 16.31 -6.40
CA ASP A 101 18.41 17.55 -5.64
C ASP A 101 16.96 18.04 -5.53
N ALA A 102 16.74 19.23 -4.95
CA ALA A 102 15.42 19.83 -4.78
C ALA A 102 14.68 20.14 -6.10
N ASN A 103 15.38 20.10 -7.24
CA ASN A 103 14.80 20.29 -8.58
C ASN A 103 14.62 18.98 -9.34
N THR A 104 15.05 17.84 -8.79
CA THR A 104 14.82 16.52 -9.36
C THR A 104 13.38 16.09 -9.10
N VAL A 105 12.71 15.61 -10.16
CA VAL A 105 11.41 14.93 -10.02
C VAL A 105 11.65 13.48 -9.62
N LEU A 106 11.10 13.07 -8.49
CA LEU A 106 11.13 11.67 -8.05
C LEU A 106 9.95 10.93 -8.65
N VAL A 107 10.21 9.74 -9.19
CA VAL A 107 9.21 8.93 -9.88
C VAL A 107 9.19 7.54 -9.28
N GLY A 108 8.01 6.96 -9.11
CA GLY A 108 7.88 5.63 -8.52
C GLY A 108 6.49 5.02 -8.65
N GLN A 109 6.33 3.84 -8.10
CA GLN A 109 5.04 3.18 -7.90
C GLN A 109 4.76 3.09 -6.41
N SER A 110 3.70 3.77 -5.93
CA SER A 110 3.41 3.81 -4.48
C SER A 110 4.62 4.27 -3.65
N LEU A 111 5.30 5.29 -4.17
CA LEU A 111 6.62 5.79 -3.77
C LEU A 111 6.69 6.21 -2.30
N GLN A 112 5.54 6.48 -1.68
CA GLN A 112 5.49 6.75 -0.24
C GLN A 112 6.06 5.60 0.61
N PHE A 113 5.99 4.35 0.14
CA PHE A 113 6.53 3.20 0.86
C PHE A 113 8.07 3.18 0.76
N ASP A 114 8.62 3.39 -0.43
CA ASP A 114 10.06 3.48 -0.65
C ASP A 114 10.68 4.65 0.11
N LEU A 115 10.03 5.81 0.07
CA LEU A 115 10.46 7.01 0.81
C LEU A 115 10.44 6.77 2.33
N ALA A 116 9.41 6.11 2.86
CA ALA A 116 9.35 5.77 4.27
C ALA A 116 10.47 4.78 4.65
N ALA A 117 10.67 3.73 3.84
CA ALA A 117 11.68 2.69 4.08
C ALA A 117 13.12 3.22 3.99
N LEU A 118 13.36 4.22 3.13
CA LEU A 118 14.64 4.94 3.05
C LEU A 118 14.82 5.98 4.17
N GLY A 119 13.81 6.24 5.01
CA GLY A 119 13.86 7.29 6.03
C GLY A 119 13.77 8.71 5.46
N LEU A 120 13.23 8.87 4.25
CA LEU A 120 13.05 10.16 3.55
C LEU A 120 11.65 10.76 3.71
N GLY A 121 10.68 10.01 4.26
CA GLY A 121 9.28 10.45 4.39
C GLY A 121 9.03 11.66 5.31
N ILE A 122 10.01 12.08 6.12
CA ILE A 122 9.91 13.21 7.08
C ILE A 122 10.65 14.47 6.57
N MET A 123 11.15 14.46 5.32
CA MET A 123 11.91 15.58 4.73
C MET A 123 11.12 16.33 3.64
N PRO A 124 10.02 17.04 3.97
CA PRO A 124 9.18 17.74 2.98
C PRO A 124 9.89 18.93 2.32
N ASP A 125 10.92 19.49 2.95
CA ASP A 125 11.70 20.61 2.42
C ASP A 125 12.59 20.23 1.23
N ARG A 126 12.87 18.92 1.05
CA ARG A 126 13.75 18.41 -0.01
C ARG A 126 13.04 17.67 -1.13
N ILE A 127 11.84 17.16 -0.87
CA ILE A 127 11.07 16.35 -1.83
C ILE A 127 9.74 17.06 -2.13
N SER A 128 9.78 17.97 -3.11
CA SER A 128 8.60 18.75 -3.52
C SER A 128 7.97 18.25 -4.82
N ARG A 129 8.65 17.36 -5.55
CA ARG A 129 8.25 16.95 -6.91
C ARG A 129 8.22 15.44 -7.00
N VAL A 130 7.01 14.87 -6.91
CA VAL A 130 6.78 13.42 -6.99
C VAL A 130 5.79 13.11 -8.09
N VAL A 131 6.10 12.11 -8.90
CA VAL A 131 5.18 11.48 -9.84
C VAL A 131 5.04 10.01 -9.43
N ASP A 132 3.85 9.65 -8.95
CA ASP A 132 3.56 8.28 -8.53
C ASP A 132 2.56 7.64 -9.50
N SER A 133 2.98 6.57 -10.15
CA SER A 133 2.16 5.84 -11.13
C SER A 133 0.87 5.26 -10.54
N ALA A 134 0.86 4.86 -9.28
CA ALA A 134 -0.34 4.40 -8.59
C ALA A 134 -1.32 5.56 -8.32
N VAL A 135 -0.79 6.77 -8.07
CA VAL A 135 -1.57 7.99 -7.93
C VAL A 135 -2.13 8.42 -9.28
N LEU A 136 -1.32 8.46 -10.35
CA LEU A 136 -1.78 8.80 -11.70
C LEU A 136 -2.96 7.91 -12.14
N ALA A 137 -2.84 6.60 -11.94
CA ALA A 137 -3.94 5.68 -12.24
C ALA A 137 -5.17 5.94 -11.35
N ALA A 138 -4.97 6.24 -10.07
CA ALA A 138 -6.08 6.52 -9.16
C ALA A 138 -6.76 7.86 -9.47
N GLU A 139 -6.02 8.89 -9.88
CA GLU A 139 -6.57 10.17 -10.30
C GLU A 139 -7.36 10.05 -11.61
N ALA A 140 -6.87 9.26 -12.58
CA ALA A 140 -7.63 8.97 -13.79
C ALA A 140 -9.01 8.36 -13.48
N VAL A 141 -9.09 7.53 -12.44
CA VAL A 141 -10.35 6.90 -12.02
C VAL A 141 -11.19 7.81 -11.13
N PHE A 142 -10.58 8.44 -10.12
CA PHE A 142 -11.28 9.10 -9.03
C PHE A 142 -11.30 10.64 -9.11
N GLY A 143 -10.60 11.22 -10.09
CA GLY A 143 -10.27 12.64 -10.15
C GLY A 143 -9.12 12.98 -9.19
N SER A 144 -8.52 14.16 -9.35
CA SER A 144 -7.55 14.70 -8.39
C SER A 144 -8.23 14.84 -7.03
N GLY A 145 -7.53 14.46 -5.95
CA GLY A 145 -8.05 14.44 -4.59
C GLY A 145 -8.42 15.80 -3.98
N GLU A 146 -8.29 16.88 -4.75
CA GLU A 146 -8.77 18.22 -4.42
C GLU A 146 -10.19 18.40 -4.96
N GLY A 147 -11.10 18.88 -4.12
CA GLY A 147 -12.54 18.96 -4.37
C GLY A 147 -12.91 19.24 -5.82
N GLY A 148 -13.35 18.18 -6.52
CA GLY A 148 -13.73 18.26 -7.92
C GLY A 148 -14.75 19.36 -8.18
N THR A 149 -14.36 20.34 -9.00
CA THR A 149 -15.31 21.05 -9.83
C THR A 149 -15.67 20.09 -10.96
N ASN A 150 -16.88 19.55 -10.91
CA ASN A 150 -17.43 18.87 -12.07
C ASN A 150 -17.58 19.92 -13.19
N ALA A 151 -17.27 19.56 -14.44
CA ALA A 151 -17.56 20.34 -15.66
C ALA A 151 -19.07 20.42 -15.96
N GLY A 152 -19.84 20.82 -14.95
CA GLY A 152 -21.29 20.91 -14.89
C GLY A 152 -21.62 21.40 -13.48
N GLY A 153 -21.67 22.72 -13.31
CA GLY A 153 -21.75 23.42 -12.03
C GLY A 153 -22.92 22.98 -11.15
N GLN A 154 -22.70 21.97 -10.33
CA GLN A 154 -23.54 21.64 -9.18
C GLN A 154 -22.64 21.37 -7.98
N GLU A 155 -22.52 22.40 -7.14
CA GLU A 155 -21.91 22.33 -5.83
C GLU A 155 -22.71 21.35 -4.96
N SER A 156 -22.13 20.19 -4.68
CA SER A 156 -22.63 19.34 -3.60
C SER A 156 -22.16 19.93 -2.28
N SER A 157 -22.91 20.92 -1.75
CA SER A 157 -22.77 21.46 -0.41
C SER A 157 -23.05 20.38 0.63
N SER A 158 -22.06 19.53 0.90
CA SER A 158 -22.01 18.68 2.06
C SER A 158 -20.76 19.05 2.82
N SER A 159 -20.95 19.83 3.89
CA SER A 159 -19.99 20.17 4.94
C SER A 159 -19.10 18.95 5.25
N ARG A 160 -17.93 18.88 4.60
CA ARG A 160 -16.91 17.88 4.90
C ARG A 160 -15.97 18.51 5.90
N ASN A 161 -15.87 17.85 7.05
CA ASN A 161 -14.84 18.05 8.04
C ASN A 161 -13.46 18.08 7.34
N GLU A 162 -12.82 19.24 7.34
CA GLU A 162 -11.59 19.55 6.60
C GLU A 162 -10.39 18.68 7.04
N ASN A 163 -10.53 17.90 8.11
CA ASN A 163 -9.49 17.05 8.70
C ASN A 163 -9.51 15.57 8.27
N LYS A 164 -10.21 15.19 7.20
CA LYS A 164 -10.17 13.81 6.69
C LYS A 164 -9.52 13.74 5.31
N CYS A 165 -8.20 13.57 5.29
CA CYS A 165 -7.47 13.12 4.10
C CYS A 165 -7.91 11.70 3.75
N THR A 166 -9.06 11.56 3.08
CA THR A 166 -9.48 10.27 2.53
C THR A 166 -8.71 10.05 1.24
N GLY A 167 -7.65 9.24 1.30
CA GLY A 167 -6.95 8.78 0.10
C GLY A 167 -7.89 8.06 -0.87
N PHE A 168 -7.41 7.78 -2.08
CA PHE A 168 -8.21 7.12 -3.11
C PHE A 168 -8.82 5.80 -2.62
N PRO A 169 -10.09 5.49 -2.94
CA PRO A 169 -10.74 4.25 -2.52
C PRO A 169 -10.02 2.97 -2.99
N ARG A 170 -9.26 3.08 -4.08
CA ARG A 170 -8.47 2.00 -4.66
C ARG A 170 -7.22 2.58 -5.33
N ARG A 171 -6.13 1.82 -5.28
CA ARG A 171 -4.95 1.99 -6.13
C ARG A 171 -4.66 0.69 -6.86
N TRP A 172 -3.95 0.77 -7.98
CA TRP A 172 -3.57 -0.37 -8.79
C TRP A 172 -2.08 -0.63 -8.64
N GLY A 173 -1.69 -1.91 -8.56
CA GLY A 173 -0.29 -2.31 -8.45
C GLY A 173 0.42 -2.32 -9.81
N LEU A 174 1.73 -2.14 -9.80
CA LEU A 174 2.58 -2.04 -10.99
C LEU A 174 2.31 -3.13 -12.02
N LYS A 175 2.35 -4.40 -11.58
CA LYS A 175 2.12 -5.55 -12.47
C LYS A 175 0.78 -5.50 -13.21
N ALA A 176 -0.27 -5.02 -12.56
CA ALA A 176 -1.58 -4.89 -13.20
C ALA A 176 -1.58 -3.75 -14.22
N LEU A 177 -1.00 -2.61 -13.86
CA LEU A 177 -0.91 -1.43 -14.74
C LEU A 177 0.00 -1.68 -15.94
N CYS A 178 1.16 -2.30 -15.78
CA CYS A 178 2.04 -2.68 -16.89
C CYS A 178 1.35 -3.64 -17.86
N ARG A 179 0.58 -4.60 -17.34
CA ARG A 179 -0.19 -5.51 -18.19
C ARG A 179 -1.29 -4.77 -18.96
N GLU A 180 -1.99 -3.88 -18.30
CA GLU A 180 -3.12 -3.13 -18.86
C GLU A 180 -2.66 -2.11 -19.91
N PHE A 181 -1.67 -1.28 -19.60
CA PHE A 181 -1.28 -0.14 -20.44
C PHE A 181 -0.18 -0.47 -21.43
N LEU A 182 0.75 -1.36 -21.07
CA LEU A 182 1.92 -1.66 -21.88
C LEU A 182 1.85 -3.05 -22.52
N GLY A 183 0.90 -3.90 -22.13
CA GLY A 183 0.89 -5.30 -22.53
C GLY A 183 2.06 -6.11 -21.97
N LEU A 184 2.77 -5.59 -20.96
CA LEU A 184 3.97 -6.20 -20.39
C LEU A 184 3.64 -7.05 -19.16
N VAL A 185 4.30 -8.20 -19.06
CA VAL A 185 4.23 -9.06 -17.88
C VAL A 185 5.58 -9.01 -17.17
N ILE A 186 5.63 -8.27 -16.08
CA ILE A 186 6.79 -8.19 -15.17
C ILE A 186 6.73 -9.27 -14.09
N ARG A 187 7.88 -9.53 -13.45
CA ARG A 187 8.04 -10.50 -12.37
C ARG A 187 7.57 -11.88 -12.85
N ARG A 188 8.25 -12.42 -13.87
CA ARG A 188 7.93 -13.71 -14.52
C ARG A 188 8.70 -14.87 -13.90
N PRO A 189 8.05 -16.02 -13.62
CA PRO A 189 8.71 -17.18 -13.01
C PRO A 189 9.88 -17.63 -13.85
N VAL A 190 11.06 -17.74 -13.24
CA VAL A 190 12.22 -18.35 -13.89
C VAL A 190 11.96 -19.86 -13.98
N ALA A 191 12.07 -20.41 -15.19
CA ALA A 191 11.93 -21.84 -15.41
C ALA A 191 13.06 -22.60 -14.70
N GLY A 192 12.71 -23.53 -13.79
CA GLY A 192 13.67 -24.44 -13.13
C GLY A 192 13.97 -24.15 -11.65
N GLY A 193 13.46 -23.05 -11.08
CA GLY A 193 13.56 -22.80 -9.63
C GLY A 193 12.54 -23.61 -8.83
N SER A 194 12.98 -24.41 -7.87
CA SER A 194 12.11 -25.14 -6.94
C SER A 194 11.29 -24.16 -6.10
N GLY A 195 10.09 -23.80 -6.54
CA GLY A 195 9.18 -22.96 -5.76
C GLY A 195 8.21 -22.05 -6.53
N GLY A 196 8.23 -22.00 -7.87
CA GLY A 196 7.15 -21.41 -8.69
C GLY A 196 6.77 -19.93 -8.44
N LYS A 197 7.53 -19.20 -7.61
CA LYS A 197 7.29 -17.78 -7.28
C LYS A 197 8.52 -16.96 -7.63
N THR A 198 8.26 -15.82 -8.25
CA THR A 198 9.26 -14.83 -8.67
C THR A 198 9.59 -13.92 -7.52
N SER A 199 10.88 -13.79 -7.22
CA SER A 199 11.32 -12.56 -6.57
C SER A 199 11.02 -11.37 -7.49
N HIS A 200 10.69 -10.25 -6.89
CA HIS A 200 10.79 -8.94 -7.50
C HIS A 200 12.27 -8.67 -7.79
N ASP A 201 12.48 -7.93 -8.87
CA ASP A 201 13.77 -7.38 -9.26
C ASP A 201 13.55 -5.87 -9.33
N SER A 202 14.21 -5.13 -8.44
CA SER A 202 14.02 -3.68 -8.31
C SER A 202 14.42 -2.93 -9.58
N LEU A 203 15.33 -3.48 -10.39
CA LEU A 203 15.66 -2.91 -11.70
C LEU A 203 14.53 -3.14 -12.72
N GLU A 204 13.94 -4.34 -12.75
CA GLU A 204 12.76 -4.61 -13.59
C GLU A 204 11.61 -3.67 -13.21
N ASP A 205 11.37 -3.51 -11.91
CA ASP A 205 10.27 -2.69 -11.39
C ASP A 205 10.50 -1.19 -11.63
N ALA A 206 11.74 -0.68 -11.48
CA ALA A 206 12.08 0.69 -11.82
C ALA A 206 11.92 0.98 -13.31
N LEU A 207 12.39 0.08 -14.19
CA LEU A 207 12.22 0.20 -15.64
C LEU A 207 10.75 0.12 -16.05
N ALA A 208 9.98 -0.80 -15.46
CA ALA A 208 8.56 -0.94 -15.72
C ALA A 208 7.78 0.31 -15.28
N THR A 209 8.13 0.88 -14.13
CA THR A 209 7.56 2.13 -13.63
C THR A 209 7.89 3.31 -14.55
N ARG A 210 9.13 3.39 -15.06
CA ARG A 210 9.52 4.36 -16.09
C ARG A 210 8.61 4.28 -17.31
N GLU A 211 8.48 3.10 -17.91
CA GLU A 211 7.64 2.92 -19.10
C GLU A 211 6.17 3.26 -18.83
N LEU A 212 5.67 2.89 -17.65
CA LEU A 212 4.30 3.15 -17.26
C LEU A 212 4.02 4.66 -17.13
N VAL A 213 4.91 5.41 -16.46
CA VAL A 213 4.77 6.86 -16.32
C VAL A 213 4.90 7.56 -17.67
N LEU A 214 5.87 7.16 -18.50
CA LEU A 214 6.01 7.71 -19.85
C LEU A 214 4.77 7.43 -20.71
N TRP A 215 4.14 6.26 -20.57
CA TRP A 215 2.89 5.95 -21.25
C TRP A 215 1.75 6.86 -20.78
N CYS A 216 1.58 7.05 -19.48
CA CYS A 216 0.56 7.95 -18.93
C CYS A 216 0.71 9.38 -19.46
N LEU A 217 1.95 9.88 -19.55
CA LEU A 217 2.24 11.23 -20.06
C LEU A 217 1.98 11.37 -21.57
N ARG A 218 2.20 10.30 -22.35
CA ARG A 218 2.05 10.32 -23.81
C ARG A 218 0.63 10.03 -24.29
N ASN A 219 -0.17 9.36 -23.47
CA ASN A 219 -1.50 8.88 -23.84
C ASN A 219 -2.57 9.39 -22.84
N PRO A 220 -2.71 10.72 -22.65
CA PRO A 220 -3.62 11.26 -21.65
C PRO A 220 -5.10 10.94 -21.95
N VAL A 221 -5.48 10.89 -23.23
CA VAL A 221 -6.86 10.59 -23.67
C VAL A 221 -7.20 9.13 -23.37
N GLU A 222 -6.29 8.22 -23.64
CA GLU A 222 -6.43 6.79 -23.36
C GLU A 222 -6.47 6.53 -21.86
N LEU A 223 -5.65 7.23 -21.08
CA LEU A 223 -5.66 7.15 -19.62
C LEU A 223 -6.99 7.65 -19.05
N GLU A 224 -7.53 8.76 -19.53
CA GLU A 224 -8.83 9.29 -19.12
C GLU A 224 -9.98 8.35 -19.50
N ALA A 225 -9.96 7.81 -20.72
CA ALA A 225 -10.94 6.84 -21.16
C ALA A 225 -10.91 5.60 -20.26
N TRP A 226 -9.72 5.02 -20.03
CA TRP A 226 -9.53 3.90 -19.10
C TRP A 226 -10.05 4.23 -17.69
N GLY A 227 -9.75 5.42 -17.19
CA GLY A 227 -10.20 5.92 -15.90
C GLY A 227 -11.73 5.93 -15.78
N SER A 228 -12.40 6.44 -16.81
CA SER A 228 -13.87 6.50 -16.90
C SER A 228 -14.51 5.11 -16.88
N TRP A 229 -14.02 4.18 -17.71
CA TRP A 229 -14.50 2.79 -17.74
C TRP A 229 -14.27 2.09 -16.40
N THR A 230 -13.10 2.28 -15.81
CA THR A 230 -12.70 1.67 -14.55
C THR A 230 -13.52 2.20 -13.38
N ARG A 231 -13.85 3.50 -13.36
CA ARG A 231 -14.79 4.08 -12.37
C ARG A 231 -16.17 3.44 -12.49
N ALA A 232 -16.70 3.33 -13.71
CA ALA A 232 -18.02 2.75 -13.93
C ALA A 232 -18.08 1.27 -13.48
N ALA A 233 -17.00 0.51 -13.69
CA ALA A 233 -16.86 -0.84 -13.18
C ALA A 233 -16.80 -0.89 -11.65
N PHE A 234 -15.98 -0.04 -11.02
CA PHE A 234 -15.87 0.07 -9.57
C PHE A 234 -17.22 0.39 -8.91
N ASP A 235 -17.97 1.36 -9.43
CA ASP A 235 -19.28 1.74 -8.89
C ASP A 235 -20.31 0.60 -9.02
N ARG A 236 -20.23 -0.19 -10.10
CA ARG A 236 -21.08 -1.36 -10.30
C ARG A 236 -20.80 -2.43 -9.26
N ASP A 237 -19.53 -2.72 -9.01
CA ASP A 237 -19.11 -3.72 -8.02
C ASP A 237 -19.49 -3.29 -6.60
N MET A 238 -19.29 -2.01 -6.25
CA MET A 238 -19.72 -1.45 -4.96
C MET A 238 -21.24 -1.55 -4.75
N LYS A 239 -22.03 -1.27 -5.79
CA LYS A 239 -23.50 -1.43 -5.75
C LYS A 239 -23.91 -2.89 -5.58
N LYS A 240 -23.21 -3.82 -6.24
CA LYS A 240 -23.45 -5.27 -6.12
C LYS A 240 -23.15 -5.75 -4.71
N GLU A 241 -21.99 -5.39 -4.16
CA GLU A 241 -21.58 -5.78 -2.80
C GLU A 241 -22.56 -5.24 -1.74
N LYS A 242 -23.01 -3.99 -1.87
CA LYS A 242 -24.01 -3.41 -0.96
C LYS A 242 -25.35 -4.16 -1.01
N LYS A 243 -25.79 -4.59 -2.20
CA LYS A 243 -27.00 -5.41 -2.37
C LYS A 243 -26.84 -6.78 -1.70
N GLU A 244 -25.71 -7.45 -1.91
CA GLU A 244 -25.41 -8.76 -1.33
C GLU A 244 -25.33 -8.69 0.21
N LYS A 245 -24.66 -7.68 0.78
CA LYS A 245 -24.63 -7.42 2.23
C LYS A 245 -26.02 -7.21 2.81
N LYS A 246 -26.87 -6.41 2.15
CA LYS A 246 -28.27 -6.19 2.57
C LYS A 246 -29.10 -7.48 2.51
N GLN A 247 -28.89 -8.31 1.49
CA GLN A 247 -29.57 -9.61 1.37
C GLN A 247 -29.11 -10.60 2.45
N ARG A 248 -27.80 -10.70 2.72
CA ARG A 248 -27.23 -11.52 3.81
C ARG A 248 -27.79 -11.09 5.17
N ALA A 249 -27.79 -9.79 5.47
CA ALA A 249 -28.34 -9.27 6.72
C ALA A 249 -29.84 -9.58 6.88
N LYS A 250 -30.64 -9.46 5.81
CA LYS A 250 -32.05 -9.86 5.83
C LYS A 250 -32.23 -11.37 6.07
N SER A 251 -31.41 -12.20 5.45
CA SER A 251 -31.45 -13.66 5.63
C SER A 251 -31.10 -14.06 7.06
N LEU A 252 -30.02 -13.48 7.61
CA LEU A 252 -29.60 -13.66 9.01
C LEU A 252 -30.71 -13.26 10.00
N ARG A 253 -31.30 -12.08 9.82
CA ARG A 253 -32.44 -11.63 10.65
C ARG A 253 -33.64 -12.58 10.58
N LYS A 254 -33.95 -13.11 9.38
CA LYS A 254 -35.05 -14.08 9.20
C LYS A 254 -34.75 -15.42 9.89
N LYS A 255 -33.50 -15.88 9.85
CA LYS A 255 -33.04 -17.10 10.54
C LYS A 255 -33.15 -16.94 12.06
N GLN A 256 -32.60 -15.86 12.62
CA GLN A 256 -32.69 -15.53 14.06
C GLN A 256 -34.15 -15.43 14.53
N ALA A 257 -35.04 -14.80 13.74
CA ALA A 257 -36.46 -14.70 14.07
C ALA A 257 -37.17 -16.07 14.08
N ARG A 258 -36.76 -17.03 13.25
CA ARG A 258 -37.29 -18.40 13.23
C ARG A 258 -36.81 -19.20 14.44
N GLU A 259 -35.53 -19.10 14.80
CA GLU A 259 -34.95 -19.78 15.97
C GLU A 259 -35.61 -19.31 17.28
N ARG A 260 -35.85 -18.00 17.43
CA ARG A 260 -36.60 -17.45 18.58
C ARG A 260 -38.05 -17.94 18.67
N ARG A 261 -38.67 -18.34 17.55
CA ARG A 261 -40.03 -18.91 17.52
C ARG A 261 -40.05 -20.43 17.74
N GLY A 262 -39.02 -21.15 17.27
CA GLY A 262 -38.87 -22.60 17.45
C GLY A 262 -38.51 -23.02 18.88
N GLY A 263 -37.84 -22.15 19.65
CA GLY A 263 -37.49 -22.41 21.06
C GLY A 263 -38.66 -22.35 22.07
N ARG A 264 -39.90 -22.10 21.63
CA ARG A 264 -41.09 -22.01 22.52
C ARG A 264 -41.95 -23.30 22.56
N GLY A 265 -41.45 -24.41 22.01
CA GLY A 265 -42.19 -25.66 21.86
C GLY A 265 -41.51 -26.88 22.49
N ALA A 266 -41.09 -26.80 23.75
CA ALA A 266 -40.88 -27.99 24.60
C ALA A 266 -41.22 -27.60 26.04
N GLY A 267 -42.12 -28.38 26.66
CA GLY A 267 -42.96 -27.97 27.79
C GLY A 267 -42.24 -27.57 29.09
N ALA A 268 -42.88 -26.66 29.83
CA ALA A 268 -42.67 -26.50 31.26
C ALA A 268 -43.43 -27.61 32.02
N PRO A 269 -43.05 -27.92 33.27
CA PRO A 269 -43.76 -27.24 34.34
C PRO A 269 -42.90 -26.88 35.57
N GLY A 270 -43.24 -25.76 36.21
CA GLY A 270 -42.74 -25.42 37.54
C GLY A 270 -42.65 -23.91 37.79
N ARG A 271 -43.73 -23.30 38.28
CA ARG A 271 -43.78 -21.89 38.72
C ARG A 271 -42.94 -21.70 39.98
N THR A 272 -42.14 -20.64 40.02
CA THR A 272 -42.16 -19.69 41.15
C THR A 272 -42.02 -18.25 40.62
N ARG A 273 -42.87 -17.38 41.18
CA ARG A 273 -42.95 -15.93 40.91
C ARG A 273 -41.73 -15.23 41.52
N ARG A 274 -41.13 -14.27 40.79
CA ARG A 274 -40.81 -12.96 41.38
C ARG A 274 -40.78 -11.85 40.34
N ARG A 275 -41.25 -10.69 40.79
CA ARG A 275 -41.62 -9.46 40.11
C ARG A 275 -40.48 -8.45 40.24
N SER A 276 -40.01 -7.88 39.13
CA SER A 276 -39.72 -6.45 38.95
C SER A 276 -39.06 -6.22 37.59
N SER A 277 -39.82 -5.64 36.67
CA SER A 277 -39.34 -5.19 35.36
C SER A 277 -38.49 -3.94 35.53
N SER A 278 -37.23 -4.01 35.13
CA SER A 278 -36.46 -2.85 34.67
C SER A 278 -36.22 -3.06 33.18
N PRO A 279 -36.47 -2.07 32.30
CA PRO A 279 -36.15 -2.21 30.89
C PRO A 279 -34.65 -2.43 30.76
N GLU A 280 -34.27 -3.58 30.24
CA GLU A 280 -32.89 -3.96 29.98
C GLU A 280 -32.32 -2.98 28.96
N VAL A 281 -31.55 -2.02 29.46
CA VAL A 281 -30.77 -1.09 28.65
C VAL A 281 -29.76 -1.93 27.88
N GLU A 282 -29.89 -1.98 26.55
CA GLU A 282 -28.94 -2.66 25.67
C GLU A 282 -27.52 -2.22 26.04
N ARG A 283 -26.74 -3.14 26.62
CA ARG A 283 -25.37 -2.88 27.02
C ARG A 283 -24.50 -2.99 25.76
N TRP A 284 -23.50 -2.13 25.70
CA TRP A 284 -22.54 -2.03 24.58
C TRP A 284 -21.86 -3.37 24.21
N GLU A 285 -21.90 -4.35 25.10
CA GLU A 285 -21.32 -5.69 24.95
C GLU A 285 -22.10 -6.58 23.95
N ASP A 286 -23.37 -6.26 23.63
CA ASP A 286 -24.23 -7.07 22.74
C ASP A 286 -24.13 -6.69 21.24
N VAL A 287 -23.42 -5.61 20.91
CA VAL A 287 -23.22 -5.11 19.53
C VAL A 287 -21.86 -5.51 18.97
N VAL A 288 -20.95 -6.01 19.82
CA VAL A 288 -19.56 -6.31 19.46
C VAL A 288 -19.38 -7.80 19.22
N ASP A 289 -18.95 -8.15 18.01
CA ASP A 289 -18.44 -9.48 17.69
C ASP A 289 -17.02 -9.61 18.26
N TRP A 290 -16.90 -10.33 19.39
CA TRP A 290 -15.63 -10.54 20.10
C TRP A 290 -14.56 -11.27 19.28
N ASP A 291 -14.94 -11.90 18.16
CA ASP A 291 -13.99 -12.55 17.24
C ASP A 291 -13.41 -11.59 16.20
N VAL A 292 -13.99 -10.39 16.04
CA VAL A 292 -13.56 -9.37 15.05
C VAL A 292 -12.93 -8.14 15.73
N TRP A 293 -13.04 -8.02 17.05
CA TRP A 293 -12.45 -6.92 17.81
C TRP A 293 -10.94 -7.13 18.02
N PRO A 294 -10.08 -6.10 17.83
CA PRO A 294 -8.66 -6.24 18.09
C PRO A 294 -8.47 -6.58 19.57
N LYS A 295 -7.98 -7.79 19.86
CA LYS A 295 -7.58 -8.17 21.21
C LYS A 295 -6.39 -7.30 21.59
N SER A 296 -6.48 -6.65 22.76
CA SER A 296 -5.35 -5.93 23.34
C SER A 296 -4.11 -6.82 23.35
N PRO A 297 -2.90 -6.25 23.20
CA PRO A 297 -1.69 -7.02 23.43
C PRO A 297 -1.71 -7.60 24.85
N PRO A 298 -1.14 -8.79 25.08
CA PRO A 298 -0.99 -9.32 26.43
C PRO A 298 -0.18 -8.34 27.28
N ASP A 299 -0.63 -8.14 28.52
CA ASP A 299 0.10 -7.38 29.54
C ASP A 299 1.50 -8.01 29.75
N SER A 300 2.48 -7.14 29.96
CA SER A 300 3.87 -7.51 30.19
C SER A 300 4.06 -8.09 31.59
N ASP A 301 4.70 -9.25 31.66
CA ASP A 301 5.52 -9.68 32.81
C ASP A 301 7.01 -9.65 32.37
#